data_AF-A0A023FEI1-F1
#
_entry.id   AF-A0A023FEI1-F1
#
_cell.length_a   1.000
_cell.length_b   1.000
_cell.length_c   1.000
_cell.angle_alpha   90.00
_cell.angle_beta   90.00
_cell.angle_gamma   90.00
#
_symmetry.space_group_name_H-M   'P 1'
#
loop_
_entity.id
_entity.type
_entity.pdbx_description
1 polymer ?
#
loop_
_entity_poly.entity_id
_entity_poly.type
_entity_poly.pdbx_seq_one_letter_code
_entity_poly.pdbx_strand_id
1 'polypeptide(L)'
;MANRLPSRDNVWNVFLGRISEGYSSAVLHEVREIETWMLKLLSAPVPVPGKTRVEVAILPRRVEQPLIFALPDHTRFSLVDFPLHLPLELLGVDTCIKVLTCIILEHKLVLQSRDYNALSMSVMAFVTMIYPLEYMFPVIPLLPTCMASAEQLLLARHHSS
;
A
#
# COMPACT_ATOMS: atom_id res chain seq x y z
N MET A 1 -23.89 40.54 -10.90
CA MET A 1 -22.43 40.65 -10.76
C MET A 1 -21.99 39.62 -9.72
N ALA A 2 -21.51 38.45 -10.16
CA ALA A 2 -21.15 37.35 -9.28
C ALA A 2 -19.70 37.51 -8.78
N ASN A 3 -19.55 37.45 -7.46
CA ASN A 3 -18.35 37.69 -6.68
C ASN A 3 -17.27 36.64 -7.04
N ARG A 4 -16.17 37.05 -7.71
CA ARG A 4 -14.99 36.19 -7.87
C ARG A 4 -14.33 36.06 -6.50
N LEU A 5 -14.44 34.88 -5.87
CA LEU A 5 -13.58 34.53 -4.74
C LEU A 5 -12.11 34.61 -5.21
N PRO A 6 -11.21 35.26 -4.44
CA PRO A 6 -9.80 35.28 -4.81
C PRO A 6 -9.30 33.83 -4.85
N SER A 7 -8.73 33.45 -5.99
CA SER A 7 -8.04 32.17 -6.15
C SER A 7 -7.05 32.01 -5.01
N ARG A 8 -7.36 31.15 -4.04
CA ARG A 8 -6.44 30.84 -2.94
C ARG A 8 -5.23 30.17 -3.57
N ASP A 9 -4.12 30.90 -3.63
CA ASP A 9 -2.81 30.33 -3.89
C ASP A 9 -2.59 29.17 -2.94
N ASN A 10 -2.57 27.95 -3.49
CA ASN A 10 -2.48 26.73 -2.73
C ASN A 10 -1.41 25.87 -3.39
N VAL A 11 -0.59 25.23 -2.56
CA VAL A 11 0.50 24.33 -2.95
C VAL A 11 0.05 23.27 -3.97
N TRP A 12 -1.19 22.80 -3.84
CA TRP A 12 -1.79 21.82 -4.77
C TRP A 12 -1.95 22.35 -6.20
N ASN A 13 -2.19 23.65 -6.41
CA ASN A 13 -2.29 24.21 -7.75
C ASN A 13 -0.94 24.14 -8.47
N VAL A 14 0.16 24.33 -7.74
CA VAL A 14 1.52 24.17 -8.25
C VAL A 14 1.79 22.72 -8.63
N PHE A 15 1.49 21.76 -7.73
CA PHE A 15 1.69 20.32 -8.02
C PHE A 15 0.82 19.78 -9.16
N LEU A 16 -0.39 20.31 -9.34
CA LEU A 16 -1.29 19.91 -10.43
C LEU A 16 -0.95 20.61 -11.77
N GLY A 17 0.16 21.34 -11.85
CA GLY A 17 0.61 22.02 -13.08
C GLY A 17 -0.32 23.14 -13.52
N ARG A 18 -1.21 23.64 -12.65
CA ARG A 18 -2.05 24.80 -12.94
C ARG A 18 -1.16 26.01 -12.82
N ILE A 19 -0.75 26.64 -13.92
CA ILE A 19 0.14 27.81 -13.87
C ILE A 19 -0.73 29.04 -13.66
N SER A 20 -0.55 29.73 -12.53
CA SER A 20 -1.13 31.06 -12.29
C SER A 20 0.00 32.09 -12.25
N GLU A 21 -0.22 33.26 -12.84
CA GLU A 21 0.75 34.35 -12.83
C GLU A 21 0.90 34.90 -11.40
N GLY A 22 1.99 34.53 -10.73
CA GLY A 22 2.41 35.15 -9.47
C GLY A 22 2.06 34.37 -8.19
N TYR A 23 2.63 33.18 -8.01
CA TYR A 23 2.59 32.50 -6.71
C TYR A 23 3.29 33.31 -5.62
N SER A 24 2.68 33.41 -4.45
CA SER A 24 3.32 34.01 -3.29
C SER A 24 4.61 33.28 -2.91
N SER A 25 5.59 34.02 -2.38
CA SER A 25 6.87 33.45 -1.91
C SER A 25 6.68 32.38 -0.83
N ALA A 26 5.59 32.44 -0.06
CA ALA A 26 5.27 31.44 0.96
C ALA A 26 4.89 30.09 0.33
N VAL A 27 4.04 30.10 -0.70
CA VAL A 27 3.62 28.88 -1.41
C VAL A 27 4.81 28.22 -2.13
N LEU A 28 5.69 29.01 -2.74
CA LEU A 28 6.90 28.49 -3.37
C LEU A 28 7.88 27.86 -2.35
N HIS A 29 7.96 28.43 -1.14
CA HIS A 29 8.77 27.86 -0.06
C HIS A 29 8.23 26.49 0.37
N GLU A 30 6.92 26.38 0.61
CA GLU A 30 6.27 25.11 0.99
C GLU A 30 6.44 24.02 -0.07
N VAL A 31 6.29 24.37 -1.36
CA VAL A 31 6.53 23.44 -2.48
C VAL A 31 7.98 22.94 -2.45
N ARG A 32 8.95 23.84 -2.28
CA ARG A 32 10.37 23.48 -2.23
C ARG A 32 10.70 22.57 -1.03
N GLU A 33 10.06 22.79 0.11
CA GLU A 33 10.21 21.90 1.27
C GLU A 33 9.70 20.50 0.96
N ILE A 34 8.50 20.36 0.38
CA ILE A 34 7.94 19.07 -0.01
C ILE A 34 8.80 18.37 -1.07
N GLU A 35 9.29 19.09 -2.08
CA GLU A 35 10.24 18.55 -3.06
C GLU A 35 11.52 18.05 -2.40
N THR A 36 12.07 18.84 -1.47
CA THR A 36 13.27 18.46 -0.71
C THR A 36 12.99 17.20 0.12
N TRP A 37 11.79 17.05 0.69
CA TRP A 37 11.38 15.85 1.43
C TRP A 37 11.28 14.63 0.52
N MET A 38 10.60 14.76 -0.63
CA MET A 38 10.51 13.69 -1.62
C MET A 38 11.90 13.27 -2.09
N LEU A 39 12.77 14.22 -2.42
CA LEU A 39 14.15 13.93 -2.85
C LEU A 39 14.95 13.23 -1.75
N LYS A 40 14.85 13.67 -0.49
CA LYS A 40 15.51 13.00 0.64
C LYS A 40 15.03 11.57 0.82
N LEU A 41 13.72 11.33 0.70
CA LEU A 41 13.15 10.00 0.84
C LEU A 41 13.57 9.09 -0.31
N LEU A 42 13.50 9.58 -1.55
CA LEU A 42 13.87 8.83 -2.75
C LEU A 42 15.37 8.58 -2.86
N SER A 43 16.20 9.46 -2.30
CA SER A 43 17.66 9.33 -2.27
C SER A 43 18.18 8.58 -1.04
N ALA A 44 17.30 8.21 -0.11
CA ALA A 44 17.70 7.45 1.08
C ALA A 44 18.21 6.06 0.65
N PRO A 45 19.34 5.59 1.19
CA PRO A 45 19.84 4.25 0.88
C PRO A 45 18.87 3.19 1.41
N VAL A 46 18.77 2.05 0.73
CA VAL A 46 17.98 0.90 1.23
C VAL A 46 18.72 0.28 2.43
N PRO A 47 18.06 0.08 3.58
CA PRO A 47 18.67 -0.60 4.72
C PRO A 47 19.11 -2.02 4.37
N VAL A 48 20.25 -2.45 4.90
CA VAL A 48 20.73 -3.82 4.75
C VAL A 48 19.94 -4.72 5.71
N PRO A 49 19.25 -5.77 5.21
CA PRO A 49 18.46 -6.68 6.04
C PRO A 49 19.20 -7.13 7.30
N GLY A 50 18.58 -6.94 8.47
CA GLY A 50 19.11 -7.37 9.77
C GLY A 50 20.40 -6.69 10.24
N LYS A 51 20.97 -5.73 9.50
CA LYS A 51 22.29 -5.14 9.79
C LYS A 51 22.26 -3.63 9.99
N THR A 52 21.52 -2.90 9.17
CA THR A 52 21.48 -1.45 9.24
C THR A 52 20.05 -0.93 9.32
N ARG A 53 19.93 0.27 9.88
CA ARG A 53 18.70 1.07 9.87
C ARG A 53 19.01 2.44 9.28
N VAL A 54 18.03 3.05 8.65
CA VAL A 54 18.14 4.38 8.02
C VAL A 54 17.19 5.33 8.74
N GLU A 55 17.74 6.44 9.23
CA GLU A 55 16.98 7.49 9.90
C GLU A 55 16.78 8.66 8.92
N VAL A 56 15.54 8.89 8.50
CA VAL A 56 15.19 9.96 7.57
C VAL A 56 14.50 11.08 8.33
N ALA A 57 15.20 12.20 8.49
CA ALA A 57 14.63 13.42 9.06
C ALA A 57 13.96 14.24 7.96
N ILE A 58 12.63 14.12 7.88
CA ILE A 58 11.79 14.87 6.94
C ILE A 58 11.58 16.29 7.48
N LEU A 59 11.14 16.41 8.74
CA LEU A 59 10.96 17.68 9.45
C LEU A 59 12.16 18.02 10.34
N PRO A 60 12.29 19.30 10.78
CA PRO A 60 13.27 19.67 11.81
C PRO A 60 13.07 18.82 13.07
N ARG A 61 14.16 18.34 13.68
CA ARG A 61 14.13 17.43 14.86
C ARG A 61 13.36 17.97 16.08
N ARG A 62 13.13 19.28 16.13
CA ARG A 62 12.32 19.95 17.16
C ARG A 62 10.81 19.74 16.99
N VAL A 63 10.37 19.34 15.79
CA VAL A 63 8.95 19.14 15.44
C VAL A 63 8.60 17.66 15.45
N GLU A 64 9.45 16.82 14.85
CA GLU A 64 9.20 15.38 14.73
C GLU A 64 10.49 14.57 14.85
N GLN A 65 10.38 13.36 15.39
CA GLN A 65 11.48 12.40 15.37
C GLN A 65 11.72 11.88 13.96
N PRO A 66 12.98 11.53 13.59
CA PRO A 66 13.26 10.93 12.30
C PRO A 66 12.49 9.63 12.10
N LEU A 67 12.02 9.39 10.88
CA LEU A 67 11.45 8.10 10.49
C LEU A 67 12.58 7.06 10.46
N ILE A 68 12.33 5.89 11.05
CA ILE A 68 13.30 4.80 11.12
C ILE A 68 12.86 3.70 10.18
N PHE A 69 13.68 3.41 9.18
CA PHE A 69 13.49 2.30 8.25
C PHE A 69 14.52 1.21 8.53
N ALA A 70 14.06 -0.03 8.65
CA ALA A 70 14.91 -1.20 8.74
C ALA A 70 14.25 -2.34 7.96
N LEU A 71 15.06 -3.18 7.33
CA LEU A 71 14.58 -4.33 6.60
C LEU A 71 14.73 -5.58 7.48
N PRO A 72 13.69 -6.42 7.63
CA PRO A 72 13.78 -7.63 8.44
C PRO A 72 14.82 -8.60 7.86
N ASP A 73 15.49 -9.37 8.72
CA ASP A 73 16.43 -10.41 8.28
C ASP A 73 15.71 -11.53 7.53
N HIS A 74 16.41 -12.19 6.59
CA HIS A 74 15.88 -13.27 5.76
C HIS A 74 15.51 -14.53 6.55
N THR A 75 15.92 -14.62 7.81
CA THR A 75 15.55 -15.70 8.74
C THR A 75 14.27 -15.42 9.51
N ARG A 76 13.71 -14.20 9.42
CA ARG A 76 12.49 -13.82 10.15
C ARG A 76 11.28 -14.41 9.42
N PHE A 77 10.39 -15.07 10.17
CA PHE A 77 9.11 -15.49 9.62
C PHE A 77 8.32 -14.26 9.13
N SER A 78 8.03 -14.21 7.83
CA SER A 78 7.15 -13.19 7.20
C SER A 78 5.72 -13.21 7.75
N LEU A 79 5.36 -14.27 8.50
CA LEU A 79 4.10 -14.45 9.22
C LEU A 79 3.73 -13.29 10.17
N VAL A 80 4.69 -12.48 10.61
CA VAL A 80 4.49 -11.44 11.64
C VAL A 80 4.05 -10.09 11.05
N ASP A 81 4.10 -9.93 9.73
CA ASP A 81 3.80 -8.64 9.09
C ASP A 81 2.28 -8.41 8.88
N PHE A 82 1.45 -9.45 9.03
CA PHE A 82 0.00 -9.38 8.84
C PHE A 82 -0.78 -9.96 10.04
N PRO A 83 -1.95 -9.40 10.37
CA PRO A 83 -2.74 -9.84 11.51
C PRO A 83 -3.39 -11.20 11.23
N LEU A 84 -2.71 -12.29 11.56
CA LEU A 84 -3.21 -13.65 11.31
C LEU A 84 -4.53 -13.97 12.03
N HIS A 85 -4.85 -13.25 13.10
CA HIS A 85 -6.12 -13.37 13.81
C HIS A 85 -7.29 -12.75 13.03
N LEU A 86 -7.02 -11.77 12.14
CA LEU A 86 -8.06 -11.00 11.48
C LEU A 86 -8.97 -11.86 10.57
N PRO A 87 -8.46 -12.77 9.73
CA PRO A 87 -9.34 -13.66 8.95
C PRO A 87 -10.24 -14.54 9.83
N LEU A 88 -9.71 -15.02 10.96
CA LEU A 88 -10.46 -15.84 11.91
C LEU A 88 -11.55 -15.04 12.62
N GLU A 89 -11.25 -13.79 13.00
CA GLU A 89 -12.19 -12.88 13.62
C GLU A 89 -13.33 -12.50 12.66
N LEU A 90 -13.02 -12.22 11.39
CA LEU A 90 -14.01 -11.77 10.41
C LEU A 90 -14.86 -12.89 9.82
N LEU A 91 -14.27 -14.07 9.56
CA LEU A 91 -14.94 -15.17 8.86
C LEU A 91 -15.39 -16.30 9.77
N GLY A 92 -14.89 -16.33 11.01
CA GLY A 92 -15.00 -17.48 11.90
C GLY A 92 -14.07 -18.63 11.49
N VAL A 93 -13.94 -19.62 12.38
CA VAL A 93 -12.99 -20.73 12.21
C VAL A 93 -13.33 -21.59 10.99
N ASP A 94 -14.57 -22.04 10.86
CA ASP A 94 -14.98 -22.95 9.78
C ASP A 94 -14.75 -22.38 8.38
N THR A 95 -15.16 -21.13 8.18
CA THR A 95 -14.99 -20.44 6.88
C THR A 95 -13.52 -20.16 6.60
N CYS A 96 -12.75 -19.74 7.61
CA CYS A 96 -11.32 -19.50 7.46
C CYS A 96 -10.57 -20.78 7.03
N ILE A 97 -10.88 -21.93 7.63
CA ILE A 97 -10.28 -23.22 7.25
C ILE A 97 -10.68 -23.63 5.82
N LYS A 98 -11.95 -23.41 5.43
CA LYS A 98 -12.41 -23.66 4.05
C LYS A 98 -11.65 -22.82 3.04
N VAL A 99 -11.48 -21.52 3.31
CA VAL A 99 -10.71 -20.61 2.45
C VAL A 99 -9.26 -21.08 2.34
N LEU A 100 -8.60 -21.40 3.46
CA LEU A 100 -7.24 -21.95 3.46
C LEU A 100 -7.12 -23.23 2.63
N THR A 101 -8.10 -24.12 2.76
CA THR A 101 -8.15 -25.37 1.97
C THR A 101 -8.28 -25.05 0.49
N CYS A 102 -9.16 -24.12 0.12
CA CYS A 102 -9.28 -23.67 -1.27
C CYS A 102 -7.98 -23.04 -1.80
N ILE A 103 -7.25 -22.28 -0.99
CA ILE A 103 -5.96 -21.70 -1.38
C ILE A 103 -4.94 -22.79 -1.66
N ILE A 104 -4.82 -23.78 -0.75
CA ILE A 104 -3.88 -24.90 -0.88
C ILE A 104 -4.21 -25.77 -2.09
N LEU A 105 -5.50 -25.90 -2.43
CA LEU A 105 -5.98 -26.61 -3.63
C LEU A 105 -5.93 -25.75 -4.91
N GLU A 106 -5.34 -24.55 -4.84
CA GLU A 106 -5.21 -23.63 -5.97
C GLU A 106 -6.55 -23.24 -6.62
N HIS A 107 -7.63 -23.22 -5.84
CA HIS A 107 -8.91 -22.73 -6.30
C HIS A 107 -8.92 -21.21 -6.50
N LYS A 108 -9.67 -20.77 -7.50
CA LYS A 108 -9.92 -19.34 -7.76
C LYS A 108 -10.85 -18.81 -6.68
N LEU A 109 -10.36 -17.87 -5.89
CA LEU A 109 -11.10 -17.27 -4.79
C LEU A 109 -11.40 -15.81 -5.08
N VAL A 110 -12.64 -15.40 -4.79
CA VAL A 110 -13.07 -14.01 -4.80
C VAL A 110 -13.48 -13.66 -3.38
N LEU A 111 -12.77 -12.70 -2.79
CA LEU A 111 -13.05 -12.17 -1.46
C LEU A 111 -13.58 -10.75 -1.62
N GLN A 112 -14.72 -10.46 -1.00
CA GLN A 112 -15.37 -9.16 -1.08
C GLN A 112 -15.62 -8.61 0.32
N SER A 113 -15.31 -7.33 0.52
CA SER A 113 -15.62 -6.60 1.74
C SER A 113 -16.02 -5.17 1.39
N ARG A 114 -16.76 -4.52 2.29
CA ARG A 114 -16.96 -3.06 2.27
C ARG A 114 -15.75 -2.32 2.85
N ASP A 115 -14.97 -2.99 3.69
CA ASP A 115 -13.72 -2.48 4.25
C ASP A 115 -12.53 -3.05 3.47
N TYR A 116 -11.93 -2.19 2.65
CA TYR A 116 -10.79 -2.51 1.80
C TYR A 116 -9.50 -2.76 2.58
N ASN A 117 -9.33 -2.09 3.72
CA ASN A 117 -8.16 -2.29 4.56
C ASN A 117 -8.23 -3.68 5.19
N ALA A 118 -9.37 -4.02 5.81
CA ALA A 118 -9.60 -5.35 6.38
C ALA A 118 -9.48 -6.47 5.33
N LEU A 119 -9.99 -6.25 4.12
CA LEU A 119 -9.85 -7.18 3.00
C LEU A 119 -8.39 -7.41 2.62
N SER A 120 -7.63 -6.33 2.39
CA SER A 120 -6.22 -6.43 2.00
C SER A 120 -5.39 -7.13 3.07
N MET A 121 -5.57 -6.75 4.34
CA MET A 121 -4.86 -7.38 5.45
C MET A 121 -5.24 -8.86 5.60
N SER A 122 -6.51 -9.22 5.39
CA SER A 122 -6.96 -10.61 5.45
C SER A 122 -6.40 -11.46 4.32
N VAL A 123 -6.38 -10.93 3.09
CA VAL A 123 -5.78 -11.61 1.93
C VAL A 123 -4.29 -11.86 2.16
N MET A 124 -3.55 -10.86 2.64
CA MET A 124 -2.13 -11.02 2.96
C MET A 124 -1.90 -12.00 4.12
N ALA A 125 -2.78 -12.00 5.14
CA ALA A 125 -2.77 -12.99 6.22
C ALA A 125 -3.00 -14.41 5.70
N PHE A 126 -3.92 -14.61 4.76
CA PHE A 126 -4.14 -15.93 4.14
C PHE A 126 -2.94 -16.44 3.36
N VAL A 127 -2.29 -15.57 2.58
CA VAL A 127 -1.07 -15.91 1.83
C VAL A 127 0.10 -16.21 2.77
N THR A 128 0.19 -15.52 3.91
CA THR A 128 1.22 -15.83 4.90
C THR A 128 0.95 -17.13 5.64
N MET A 129 -0.30 -17.44 5.98
CA MET A 129 -0.68 -18.68 6.70
C MET A 129 -0.33 -19.98 5.97
N ILE A 130 -0.12 -19.97 4.65
CA ILE A 130 0.27 -21.17 3.89
C ILE A 130 1.78 -21.47 3.93
N TYR A 131 2.59 -20.65 4.61
CA TYR A 131 4.02 -20.92 4.79
C TYR A 131 4.28 -22.38 5.21
N PRO A 132 5.26 -23.09 4.60
CA PRO A 132 6.28 -22.60 3.67
C PRO A 132 5.88 -22.62 2.19
N LEU A 133 4.61 -22.88 1.88
CA LEU A 133 4.12 -22.87 0.50
C LEU A 133 4.01 -21.43 -0.02
N GLU A 134 4.25 -21.25 -1.31
CA GLU A 134 4.13 -19.97 -2.00
C GLU A 134 2.85 -19.94 -2.85
N TYR A 135 2.08 -18.86 -2.75
CA TYR A 135 0.91 -18.67 -3.58
C TYR A 135 1.33 -18.23 -4.99
N MET A 136 1.10 -19.07 -6.00
CA MET A 136 1.63 -18.88 -7.36
C MET A 136 0.74 -18.04 -8.30
N PHE A 137 -0.37 -17.50 -7.79
CA PHE A 137 -1.35 -16.74 -8.58
C PHE A 137 -1.36 -15.26 -8.19
N PRO A 138 -1.79 -14.36 -9.09
CA PRO A 138 -1.83 -12.94 -8.80
C PRO A 138 -2.75 -12.64 -7.61
N VAL A 139 -2.18 -12.05 -6.56
CA VAL A 139 -2.93 -11.48 -5.45
C VAL A 139 -3.35 -10.06 -5.84
N ILE A 140 -4.64 -9.85 -6.08
CA ILE A 140 -5.21 -8.54 -6.44
C ILE A 140 -6.20 -8.13 -5.34
N PRO A 141 -5.73 -7.51 -4.24
CA PRO A 141 -6.59 -7.19 -3.09
C PRO A 141 -7.71 -6.21 -3.43
N LEU A 142 -7.49 -5.35 -4.42
CA LEU A 142 -8.45 -4.35 -4.90
C LEU A 142 -8.53 -4.40 -6.41
N LEU A 143 -9.63 -4.92 -6.93
CA LEU A 143 -9.88 -4.88 -8.36
C LEU A 143 -10.41 -3.48 -8.75
N PRO A 144 -9.75 -2.76 -9.67
CA PRO A 144 -10.27 -1.49 -10.17
C PRO A 144 -11.66 -1.68 -10.79
N THR A 145 -12.59 -0.77 -10.51
CA THR A 145 -13.97 -0.83 -11.04
C THR A 145 -14.05 -0.74 -12.56
N CYS A 146 -13.02 -0.20 -13.22
CA CYS A 146 -12.89 -0.17 -14.68
C CYS A 146 -12.52 -1.54 -15.30
N MET A 147 -12.19 -2.55 -14.48
CA MET A 147 -11.94 -3.92 -14.93
C MET A 147 -13.16 -4.81 -14.68
N ALA A 148 -14.32 -4.44 -15.23
CA ALA A 148 -15.58 -5.19 -15.09
C ALA A 148 -15.49 -6.66 -15.60
N SER A 149 -14.44 -7.02 -16.34
CA SER A 149 -14.18 -8.39 -16.84
C SER A 149 -12.96 -9.06 -16.21
N ALA A 150 -12.43 -8.61 -15.08
CA ALA A 150 -11.22 -9.25 -14.50
C ALA A 150 -11.45 -10.70 -14.03
N GLU A 151 -12.69 -11.09 -13.76
CA GLU A 151 -13.04 -12.50 -13.56
C GLU A 151 -12.63 -13.35 -14.78
N GLN A 152 -12.64 -12.80 -15.99
CA GLN A 152 -12.16 -13.48 -17.20
C GLN A 152 -10.63 -13.63 -17.25
N LEU A 153 -9.87 -12.74 -16.60
CA LEU A 153 -8.41 -12.91 -16.44
C LEU A 153 -8.09 -14.12 -15.56
N LEU A 154 -8.93 -14.39 -14.55
CA LEU A 154 -8.82 -15.61 -13.75
C LEU A 154 -9.22 -16.84 -14.58
N LEU A 155 -10.21 -16.74 -15.48
CA LEU A 155 -10.69 -17.84 -16.33
C LEU A 155 -9.78 -18.20 -17.52
N ALA A 156 -9.02 -17.25 -18.07
CA ALA A 156 -8.24 -17.43 -19.29
C ALA A 156 -7.15 -18.52 -19.23
N ARG A 157 -6.72 -18.96 -18.04
CA ARG A 157 -5.69 -19.99 -17.89
C ARG A 157 -6.17 -21.43 -18.16
N HIS A 158 -7.48 -21.66 -18.34
CA HIS A 158 -8.01 -23.01 -18.61
C HIS A 158 -7.90 -23.45 -20.08
N HIS A 159 -7.52 -22.58 -21.00
CA HIS A 159 -7.50 -22.88 -22.44
C HIS A 159 -6.11 -23.15 -23.04
N SER A 160 -5.05 -23.20 -22.22
CA SER A 160 -3.66 -23.37 -22.70
C SER A 160 -2.95 -24.62 -22.18
N SER A 161 -3.69 -25.66 -21.82
CA SER A 161 -3.15 -26.97 -21.40
C SER A 161 -3.93 -28.09 -22.04
#